data_AF-A0A918DYH4-F1
#
_entry.id   AF-A0A918DYH4-F1
#
_cell.length_a   1.000
_cell.length_b   1.000
_cell.length_c   1.000
_cell.angle_alpha   90.00
_cell.angle_beta   90.00
_cell.angle_gamma   90.00
#
_symmetry.space_group_name_H-M   'P 1'
#
loop_
_entity.id
_entity.type
_entity.pdbx_description
1 polymer ?
#
loop_
_entity_poly.entity_id
_entity_poly.type
_entity_poly.pdbx_seq_one_letter_code
_entity_poly.pdbx_strand_id
1 'polypeptide(L)'
;MGTDGSHPRHEDFPWTISVADHPPRTESAQYRASKKLMRKLVDTTAEWAFAPGPYQDHHGGGVWVKDSDGWQCLFMPLGVEWSAQFCADPKKVDRMRRSAARVVKAFPDTLPGYAEFGYDHGERLLETPIKTAEQVAEWTDSIFNASVPLPAGTHSGVLPKAAGYHHYPKPIVDIDHFRFDDFELFVTDQRGLPVAVVPVSPRGSGDARVRVLAAHPDSPYAERLASPVPAADGAPGAKEGPMAVDQDGAVLPPEDHLAREAFKRQR
;
A
#
# COMPACT_ATOMS: atom_id res chain seq x y z
N MET A 1 33.10 -11.22 -30.80
CA MET A 1 31.76 -11.78 -31.02
C MET A 1 31.20 -12.14 -29.66
N GLY A 2 30.07 -11.55 -29.26
CA GLY A 2 29.36 -11.98 -28.06
C GLY A 2 28.42 -13.13 -28.40
N THR A 3 28.23 -14.07 -27.48
CA THR A 3 27.17 -15.08 -27.57
C THR A 3 25.96 -14.58 -26.81
N ASP A 4 24.91 -14.15 -27.53
CA ASP A 4 23.66 -13.72 -26.91
C ASP A 4 22.99 -14.91 -26.22
N GLY A 5 23.12 -14.96 -24.89
CA GLY A 5 22.65 -16.05 -24.02
C GLY A 5 21.14 -16.03 -23.76
N SER A 6 20.34 -16.05 -24.83
CA SER A 6 18.90 -16.27 -24.71
C SER A 6 18.64 -17.67 -24.15
N HIS A 7 17.72 -17.76 -23.19
CA HIS A 7 17.31 -19.01 -22.57
C HIS A 7 15.79 -19.00 -22.40
N PRO A 8 15.07 -20.08 -22.77
CA PRO A 8 13.63 -20.12 -22.69
C PRO A 8 13.15 -20.04 -21.23
N ARG A 9 12.04 -19.34 -21.01
CA ARG A 9 11.25 -19.36 -19.78
C ARG A 9 9.92 -20.03 -20.11
N HIS A 10 9.45 -20.91 -19.23
CA HIS A 10 8.13 -21.53 -19.28
C HIS A 10 7.59 -21.64 -17.84
N GLU A 11 6.27 -21.65 -17.68
CA GLU A 11 5.60 -21.74 -16.38
C GLU A 11 4.38 -22.67 -16.51
N ASP A 12 4.56 -23.93 -16.12
CA ASP A 12 3.58 -25.01 -16.32
C ASP A 12 2.36 -24.98 -15.37
N PHE A 13 2.30 -24.03 -14.42
CA PHE A 13 1.39 -24.08 -13.27
C PHE A 13 0.48 -22.85 -13.16
N PRO A 14 -0.74 -22.84 -13.73
CA PRO A 14 -1.67 -21.71 -13.65
C PRO A 14 -2.18 -21.47 -12.21
N TRP A 15 -2.30 -20.19 -11.81
CA TRP A 15 -2.41 -19.87 -10.39
C TRP A 15 -3.27 -18.70 -9.93
N THR A 16 -3.40 -18.61 -8.60
CA THR A 16 -4.36 -17.81 -7.84
C THR A 16 -3.86 -17.65 -6.40
N ILE A 17 -3.97 -16.46 -5.83
CA ILE A 17 -3.97 -16.21 -4.38
C ILE A 17 -5.13 -15.28 -4.04
N SER A 18 -5.62 -15.32 -2.80
CA SER A 18 -6.54 -14.31 -2.27
C SER A 18 -5.75 -13.19 -1.60
N VAL A 19 -6.14 -11.93 -1.84
CA VAL A 19 -5.57 -10.73 -1.20
C VAL A 19 -6.75 -9.92 -0.64
N ALA A 20 -6.60 -9.36 0.56
CA ALA A 20 -7.66 -8.56 1.17
C ALA A 20 -7.86 -7.21 0.44
N ASP A 21 -9.09 -6.92 0.01
CA ASP A 21 -9.51 -5.54 -0.21
C ASP A 21 -9.48 -4.75 1.11
N HIS A 22 -9.28 -3.43 1.03
CA HIS A 22 -9.34 -2.56 2.20
C HIS A 22 -10.80 -2.23 2.57
N PRO A 23 -11.12 -2.17 3.88
CA PRO A 23 -12.47 -1.85 4.33
C PRO A 23 -12.85 -0.41 3.95
N PRO A 24 -14.16 -0.10 3.80
CA PRO A 24 -14.62 1.27 3.54
C PRO A 24 -14.19 2.25 4.63
N ARG A 25 -13.14 3.05 4.36
CA ARG A 25 -12.63 4.01 5.35
C ARG A 25 -13.37 5.33 5.34
N THR A 26 -13.49 5.93 6.52
CA THR A 26 -13.66 7.39 6.63
C THR A 26 -12.39 8.05 6.14
N GLU A 27 -12.45 8.73 4.99
CA GLU A 27 -11.33 9.51 4.46
C GLU A 27 -10.90 10.60 5.46
N SER A 28 -9.59 10.75 5.72
CA SER A 28 -9.09 11.87 6.52
C SER A 28 -9.13 13.19 5.72
N ALA A 29 -9.04 14.33 6.40
CA ALA A 29 -8.93 15.62 5.72
C ALA A 29 -7.63 15.75 4.92
N GLN A 30 -6.52 15.25 5.48
CA GLN A 30 -5.20 15.21 4.84
C GLN A 30 -5.21 14.35 3.57
N TYR A 31 -5.90 13.21 3.63
CA TYR A 31 -6.06 12.30 2.49
C TYR A 31 -6.92 12.89 1.37
N ARG A 32 -8.08 13.49 1.69
CA ARG A 32 -8.88 14.22 0.69
C ARG A 32 -8.08 15.31 -0.01
N ALA A 33 -7.22 16.02 0.73
CA ALA A 33 -6.33 17.01 0.15
C ALA A 33 -5.27 16.38 -0.77
N SER A 34 -4.65 15.25 -0.37
CA SER A 34 -3.71 14.48 -1.21
C SER A 34 -4.37 14.03 -2.51
N LYS A 35 -5.52 13.35 -2.41
CA LYS A 35 -6.30 12.81 -3.52
C LYS A 35 -6.78 13.87 -4.51
N LYS A 36 -7.17 15.06 -4.00
CA LYS A 36 -7.50 16.24 -4.81
C LYS A 36 -6.26 16.76 -5.56
N LEU A 37 -5.13 16.88 -4.87
CA LEU A 37 -3.87 17.35 -5.46
C LEU A 37 -3.35 16.36 -6.51
N MET A 38 -3.24 15.07 -6.20
CA MET A 38 -2.83 14.01 -7.13
C MET A 38 -3.62 14.06 -8.44
N ARG A 39 -4.95 14.25 -8.36
CA ARG A 39 -5.80 14.42 -9.54
C ARG A 39 -5.39 15.65 -10.36
N LYS A 40 -5.11 16.80 -9.73
CA LYS A 40 -4.61 18.00 -10.45
C LYS A 40 -3.22 17.83 -11.05
N LEU A 41 -2.35 17.06 -10.42
CA LEU A 41 -1.02 16.74 -10.95
C LEU A 41 -1.13 15.89 -12.23
N VAL A 42 -1.89 14.79 -12.19
CA VAL A 42 -2.08 13.93 -13.38
C VAL A 42 -2.96 14.58 -14.46
N ASP A 43 -3.98 15.36 -14.10
CA ASP A 43 -4.80 16.16 -15.04
C ASP A 43 -3.95 17.19 -15.83
N THR A 44 -2.77 17.56 -15.32
CA THR A 44 -1.84 18.54 -15.94
C THR A 44 -0.54 17.91 -16.45
N THR A 45 -0.41 16.59 -16.40
CA THR A 45 0.75 15.85 -16.92
C THR A 45 0.45 15.30 -18.31
N ALA A 46 1.05 15.87 -19.36
CA ALA A 46 0.71 15.55 -20.75
C ALA A 46 1.03 14.10 -21.16
N GLU A 47 2.14 13.54 -20.67
CA GLU A 47 2.60 12.18 -20.97
C GLU A 47 2.54 11.29 -19.71
N TRP A 48 1.35 11.12 -19.12
CA TRP A 48 1.20 10.21 -17.99
C TRP A 48 1.48 8.76 -18.38
N ALA A 49 2.35 8.09 -17.61
CA ALA A 49 2.92 6.79 -17.99
C ALA A 49 1.99 5.59 -17.81
N PHE A 50 0.89 5.73 -17.05
CA PHE A 50 -0.14 4.69 -16.93
C PHE A 50 -1.33 5.02 -17.84
N ALA A 51 -2.15 4.01 -18.14
CA ALA A 51 -3.37 4.19 -18.93
C ALA A 51 -4.29 5.29 -18.34
N PRO A 52 -5.13 5.95 -19.16
CA PRO A 52 -6.04 6.99 -18.68
C PRO A 52 -6.97 6.54 -17.55
N GLY A 53 -7.45 7.51 -16.76
CA GLY A 53 -8.33 7.30 -15.62
C GLY A 53 -9.72 6.72 -15.96
N PRO A 54 -10.57 6.48 -14.95
CA PRO A 54 -10.52 7.07 -13.61
C PRO A 54 -9.40 6.50 -12.73
N TYR A 55 -8.64 7.43 -12.13
CA TYR A 55 -7.55 7.09 -11.21
C TYR A 55 -8.06 6.86 -9.79
N GLN A 56 -7.68 5.70 -9.25
CA GLN A 56 -7.57 5.49 -7.81
C GLN A 56 -6.18 5.93 -7.36
N ASP A 57 -6.06 6.32 -6.11
CA ASP A 57 -4.81 6.73 -5.49
C ASP A 57 -4.21 5.54 -4.70
N HIS A 58 -2.93 5.25 -4.94
CA HIS A 58 -2.23 4.12 -4.34
C HIS A 58 -1.21 4.58 -3.28
N HIS A 59 -1.12 3.83 -2.18
CA HIS A 59 -0.30 4.11 -1.00
C HIS A 59 1.06 3.41 -1.12
N GLY A 60 1.82 3.83 -2.14
CA GLY A 60 3.02 3.13 -2.61
C GLY A 60 4.32 3.95 -2.56
N GLY A 61 4.34 5.11 -1.90
CA GLY A 61 5.55 5.95 -1.82
C GLY A 61 5.78 6.82 -3.05
N GLY A 62 4.71 7.32 -3.66
CA GLY A 62 4.81 8.33 -4.72
C GLY A 62 5.26 9.69 -4.17
N VAL A 63 6.18 10.35 -4.86
CA VAL A 63 6.57 11.74 -4.59
C VAL A 63 6.53 12.49 -5.91
N TRP A 64 5.57 13.41 -6.04
CA TRP A 64 5.53 14.31 -7.18
C TRP A 64 6.54 15.46 -7.01
N VAL A 65 7.08 15.92 -8.13
CA VAL A 65 8.01 17.04 -8.23
C VAL A 65 7.71 17.90 -9.46
N LYS A 66 8.05 19.19 -9.40
CA LYS A 66 7.91 20.16 -10.51
C LYS A 66 9.30 20.63 -10.97
N ASP A 67 9.55 20.58 -12.27
CA ASP A 67 10.71 21.19 -12.92
C ASP A 67 10.27 22.20 -14.00
N SER A 68 11.17 22.56 -14.93
CA SER A 68 10.87 23.48 -16.03
C SER A 68 9.90 22.92 -17.08
N ASP A 69 9.82 21.60 -17.17
CA ASP A 69 9.16 20.89 -18.27
C ASP A 69 7.79 20.36 -17.81
N GLY A 70 7.61 20.11 -16.51
CA GLY A 70 6.29 20.00 -15.90
C GLY A 70 6.26 19.28 -14.55
N TRP A 71 5.25 18.44 -14.38
CA TRP A 71 5.07 17.58 -13.22
C TRP A 71 5.56 16.15 -13.52
N GLN A 72 6.35 15.58 -12.61
CA GLN A 72 6.81 14.20 -12.67
C GLN A 72 6.50 13.47 -11.36
N CYS A 73 6.05 12.21 -11.45
CA CYS A 73 5.88 11.33 -10.30
C CYS A 73 7.10 10.43 -10.14
N LEU A 74 7.83 10.59 -9.04
CA LEU A 74 8.96 9.74 -8.67
C LEU A 74 8.49 8.66 -7.69
N PHE A 75 8.81 7.40 -7.97
CA PHE A 75 8.56 6.30 -7.03
C PHE A 75 9.73 6.19 -6.05
N MET A 76 9.45 6.37 -4.76
CA MET A 76 10.44 6.17 -3.71
C MET A 76 10.75 4.67 -3.53
N PRO A 77 11.94 4.29 -3.04
CA PRO A 77 12.29 2.88 -2.83
C PRO A 77 11.37 2.13 -1.85
N LEU A 78 10.66 2.84 -0.97
CA LEU A 78 9.69 2.33 -0.01
C LEU A 78 8.49 3.30 0.07
N GLY A 79 7.29 2.74 0.24
CA GLY A 79 6.10 3.44 0.70
C GLY A 79 5.45 2.72 1.89
N VAL A 80 4.45 3.35 2.51
CA VAL A 80 3.63 2.75 3.57
C VAL A 80 2.25 2.46 3.02
N GLU A 81 1.92 1.18 2.81
CA GLU A 81 0.55 0.76 2.51
C GLU A 81 -0.38 1.16 3.65
N TRP A 82 -1.62 1.55 3.35
CA TRP A 82 -2.55 2.11 4.33
C TRP A 82 -2.73 1.20 5.55
N SER A 83 -2.91 -0.11 5.34
CA SER A 83 -3.07 -1.08 6.43
C SER A 83 -1.79 -1.33 7.24
N ALA A 84 -0.61 -1.04 6.68
CA ALA A 84 0.67 -1.28 7.34
C ALA A 84 1.04 -0.21 8.38
N GLN A 85 0.40 0.97 8.34
CA GLN A 85 0.67 2.09 9.26
C GLN A 85 0.62 1.68 10.74
N PHE A 86 -0.22 0.69 11.09
CA PHE A 86 -0.45 0.24 12.45
C PHE A 86 0.74 -0.54 13.06
N CYS A 87 1.61 -1.14 12.22
CA CYS A 87 2.85 -1.80 12.66
C CYS A 87 4.12 -0.99 12.38
N ALA A 88 4.03 0.15 11.71
CA ALA A 88 5.18 0.91 11.24
C ALA A 88 5.91 1.64 12.40
N ASP A 89 7.24 1.50 12.46
CA ASP A 89 8.08 2.24 13.41
C ASP A 89 8.23 3.70 12.95
N PRO A 90 7.79 4.71 13.74
CA PRO A 90 7.95 6.12 13.43
C PRO A 90 9.38 6.52 13.03
N LYS A 91 10.42 5.89 13.62
CA LYS A 91 11.83 6.15 13.29
C LYS A 91 12.25 5.58 11.93
N LYS A 92 11.50 4.63 11.37
CA LYS A 92 11.71 4.08 10.02
C LYS A 92 10.97 4.93 8.99
N VAL A 93 9.71 5.30 9.27
CA VAL A 93 8.93 6.22 8.42
C VAL A 93 9.56 7.62 8.34
N ASP A 94 10.16 8.13 9.41
CA ASP A 94 10.93 9.38 9.39
C ASP A 94 12.13 9.35 8.41
N ARG A 95 12.69 8.17 8.11
CA ARG A 95 13.74 8.04 7.07
C ARG A 95 13.15 8.21 5.67
N MET A 96 11.93 7.71 5.43
CA MET A 96 11.20 7.95 4.18
C MET A 96 10.91 9.45 4.01
N ARG A 97 10.35 10.10 5.05
CA ARG A 97 10.13 11.56 5.06
C ARG A 97 11.39 12.34 4.71
N ARG A 98 12.51 12.05 5.37
CA ARG A 98 13.78 12.74 5.09
C ARG A 98 14.32 12.47 3.69
N SER A 99 14.05 11.29 3.12
CA SER A 99 14.39 11.00 1.72
C SER A 99 13.50 11.77 0.74
N ALA A 100 12.18 11.82 0.97
CA ALA A 100 11.24 12.62 0.18
C ALA A 100 11.54 14.13 0.29
N ALA A 101 11.86 14.64 1.48
CA ALA A 101 12.26 16.03 1.69
C ALA A 101 13.56 16.38 0.96
N ARG A 102 14.52 15.44 0.87
CA ARG A 102 15.73 15.60 0.04
C ARG A 102 15.40 15.65 -1.45
N VAL A 103 14.46 14.83 -1.92
CA VAL A 103 13.99 14.83 -3.32
C VAL A 103 13.29 16.16 -3.64
N VAL A 104 12.25 16.53 -2.89
CA VAL A 104 11.49 17.77 -3.11
C VAL A 104 12.39 19.01 -3.03
N LYS A 105 13.39 19.04 -2.14
CA LYS A 105 14.38 20.14 -2.06
C LYS A 105 15.25 20.30 -3.32
N ALA A 106 15.38 19.27 -4.16
CA ALA A 106 16.07 19.37 -5.45
C ALA A 106 15.21 20.00 -6.57
N PHE A 107 13.88 20.08 -6.36
CA PHE A 107 12.89 20.56 -7.31
C PHE A 107 12.11 21.75 -6.71
N PRO A 108 12.70 22.96 -6.69
CA PRO A 108 12.24 24.07 -5.85
C PRO A 108 10.80 24.52 -6.14
N ASP A 109 10.33 24.38 -7.38
CA ASP A 109 8.98 24.79 -7.79
C ASP A 109 7.87 23.82 -7.34
N THR A 110 8.23 22.67 -6.74
CA THR A 110 7.29 21.65 -6.26
C THR A 110 6.32 22.19 -5.20
N LEU A 111 6.85 22.82 -4.13
CA LEU A 111 6.01 23.31 -3.04
C LEU A 111 5.17 24.54 -3.44
N PRO A 112 5.70 25.53 -4.19
CA PRO A 112 4.88 26.56 -4.84
C PRO A 112 3.78 25.95 -5.73
N GLY A 113 4.09 24.95 -6.54
CA GLY A 113 3.12 24.26 -7.39
C GLY A 113 2.04 23.49 -6.64
N TYR A 114 2.30 23.03 -5.43
CA TYR A 114 1.27 22.48 -4.55
C TYR A 114 0.36 23.57 -3.98
N ALA A 115 0.91 24.73 -3.62
CA ALA A 115 0.12 25.89 -3.18
C ALA A 115 -0.77 26.45 -4.31
N GLU A 116 -0.30 26.45 -5.56
CA GLU A 116 -1.10 26.78 -6.76
C GLU A 116 -2.40 25.93 -6.87
N PHE A 117 -2.40 24.69 -6.36
CA PHE A 117 -3.56 23.80 -6.30
C PHE A 117 -4.29 23.78 -4.93
N GLY A 118 -3.84 24.60 -3.98
CA GLY A 118 -4.38 24.71 -2.63
C GLY A 118 -4.03 23.52 -1.73
N TYR A 119 -2.75 23.15 -1.68
CA TYR A 119 -2.18 22.14 -0.78
C TYR A 119 -0.98 22.73 0.00
N ASP A 120 -1.29 23.56 0.98
CA ASP A 120 -0.29 24.36 1.72
C ASP A 120 0.42 23.56 2.84
N HIS A 121 0.13 22.27 2.97
CA HIS A 121 0.65 21.42 4.05
C HIS A 121 1.98 20.74 3.71
N GLY A 122 2.45 20.85 2.46
CA GLY A 122 3.63 20.12 1.97
C GLY A 122 4.90 20.39 2.77
N GLU A 123 5.23 21.66 3.03
CA GLU A 123 6.42 22.05 3.80
C GLU A 123 6.38 21.46 5.22
N ARG A 124 5.29 21.70 5.97
CA ARG A 124 5.08 21.15 7.32
C ARG A 124 5.28 19.63 7.38
N LEU A 125 4.73 18.88 6.42
CA LEU A 125 4.85 17.41 6.35
C LEU A 125 6.29 16.96 6.08
N LEU A 126 7.04 17.70 5.27
CA LEU A 126 8.44 17.41 4.96
C LEU A 126 9.40 17.81 6.08
N GLU A 127 9.09 18.83 6.87
CA GLU A 127 9.94 19.30 7.98
C GLU A 127 9.67 18.58 9.30
N THR A 128 8.40 18.34 9.65
CA THR A 128 7.98 17.78 10.95
C THR A 128 8.52 16.36 11.17
N PRO A 129 9.35 16.10 12.20
CA PRO A 129 9.86 14.75 12.46
C PRO A 129 8.77 13.79 12.94
N ILE A 130 8.75 12.58 12.39
CA ILE A 130 7.77 11.54 12.69
C ILE A 130 8.22 10.78 13.95
N LYS A 131 7.38 10.77 14.98
CA LYS A 131 7.67 10.20 16.31
C LYS A 131 6.53 9.37 16.90
N THR A 132 5.28 9.62 16.50
CA THR A 132 4.09 8.94 17.02
C THR A 132 3.30 8.24 15.91
N ALA A 133 2.34 7.39 16.28
CA ALA A 133 1.50 6.66 15.31
C ALA A 133 0.58 7.58 14.51
N GLU A 134 0.11 8.69 15.11
CA GLU A 134 -0.73 9.69 14.46
C GLU A 134 0.04 10.42 13.35
N GLN A 135 1.34 10.67 13.56
CA GLN A 135 2.22 11.24 12.54
C GLN A 135 2.57 10.24 11.44
N VAL A 136 2.61 8.94 11.76
CA VAL A 136 2.74 7.87 10.74
C VAL A 136 1.46 7.79 9.90
N ALA A 137 0.28 7.87 10.51
CA ALA A 137 -1.01 7.92 9.80
C ALA A 137 -1.10 9.16 8.90
N GLU A 138 -0.71 10.33 9.42
CA GLU A 138 -0.67 11.58 8.65
C GLU A 138 0.30 11.51 7.45
N TRP A 139 1.48 10.90 7.63
CA TRP A 139 2.41 10.66 6.53
C TRP A 139 1.84 9.69 5.49
N THR A 140 1.22 8.60 5.96
CA THR A 140 0.62 7.55 5.12
C THR A 140 -0.46 8.14 4.19
N ASP A 141 -1.26 9.08 4.70
CA ASP A 141 -2.32 9.78 3.97
C ASP A 141 -1.84 11.00 3.13
N SER A 142 -0.54 11.29 3.09
CA SER A 142 0.02 12.49 2.44
C SER A 142 0.35 12.33 0.96
N ILE A 143 0.58 13.45 0.24
CA ILE A 143 1.01 13.44 -1.17
C ILE A 143 2.40 12.83 -1.39
N PHE A 144 3.15 12.58 -0.32
CA PHE A 144 4.47 11.93 -0.35
C PHE A 144 4.38 10.41 -0.13
N ASN A 145 3.17 9.85 -0.13
CA ASN A 145 2.92 8.42 0.00
C ASN A 145 1.67 7.93 -0.76
N ALA A 146 0.52 8.55 -0.50
CA ALA A 146 -0.80 8.25 -1.09
C ALA A 146 -1.06 9.13 -2.31
N SER A 147 -0.29 8.89 -3.38
CA SER A 147 -0.18 9.83 -4.50
C SER A 147 0.19 9.21 -5.84
N VAL A 148 0.22 7.89 -5.97
CA VAL A 148 0.41 7.22 -7.27
C VAL A 148 -0.96 7.02 -7.92
N PRO A 149 -1.32 7.71 -9.03
CA PRO A 149 -2.61 7.52 -9.68
C PRO A 149 -2.58 6.28 -10.57
N LEU A 150 -3.19 5.20 -10.09
CA LEU A 150 -3.36 3.95 -10.83
C LEU A 150 -4.81 3.83 -11.32
N PRO A 151 -5.05 3.48 -12.60
CA PRO A 151 -6.35 2.97 -13.04
C PRO A 151 -6.80 1.79 -12.17
N ALA A 152 -8.10 1.71 -11.85
CA ALA A 152 -8.62 0.73 -10.88
C ALA A 152 -8.16 -0.71 -11.13
N GLY A 153 -8.24 -1.20 -12.38
CA GLY A 153 -7.79 -2.55 -12.78
C GLY A 153 -6.26 -2.75 -12.83
N THR A 154 -5.48 -1.77 -12.35
CA THR A 154 -4.04 -1.88 -12.07
C THR A 154 -3.68 -1.52 -10.62
N HIS A 155 -4.65 -1.05 -9.83
CA HIS A 155 -4.48 -0.75 -8.41
C HIS A 155 -4.73 -1.98 -7.54
N SER A 156 -5.78 -2.75 -7.85
CA SER A 156 -5.99 -4.11 -7.33
C SER A 156 -5.81 -5.13 -8.44
N GLY A 157 -5.33 -6.33 -8.09
CA GLY A 157 -5.09 -7.40 -9.05
C GLY A 157 -4.75 -8.72 -8.37
N VAL A 158 -5.20 -9.83 -8.97
CA VAL A 158 -4.84 -11.18 -8.53
C VAL A 158 -3.43 -11.47 -9.02
N LEU A 159 -2.48 -11.59 -8.08
CA LEU A 159 -1.09 -11.94 -8.37
C LEU A 159 -0.91 -13.43 -8.75
N PRO A 160 0.31 -13.85 -9.20
CA PRO A 160 0.71 -15.32 -9.46
C PRO A 160 1.61 -17.38 -7.46
N LYS A 161 1.67 -18.78 -7.58
CA LYS A 161 1.42 -19.79 -6.51
C LYS A 161 2.60 -20.07 -5.57
N ALA A 162 3.71 -19.38 -5.78
CA ALA A 162 4.87 -19.39 -4.90
C ALA A 162 5.13 -17.96 -4.44
N ALA A 163 5.34 -17.75 -3.14
CA ALA A 163 5.64 -16.45 -2.57
C ALA A 163 6.86 -16.49 -1.64
N GLY A 164 8.04 -16.63 -2.24
CA GLY A 164 9.22 -15.95 -1.70
C GLY A 164 9.09 -14.43 -1.88
N TYR A 165 10.00 -13.65 -1.31
CA TYR A 165 10.02 -12.17 -1.30
C TYR A 165 9.78 -11.48 -2.67
N HIS A 166 9.99 -12.20 -3.77
CA HIS A 166 9.78 -11.73 -5.14
C HIS A 166 8.33 -11.78 -5.68
N HIS A 167 7.35 -12.35 -4.95
CA HIS A 167 5.99 -12.59 -5.48
C HIS A 167 4.84 -12.11 -4.58
N TYR A 168 5.13 -11.69 -3.35
CA TYR A 168 4.21 -10.82 -2.61
C TYR A 168 4.13 -9.45 -3.30
N PRO A 169 3.02 -8.71 -3.21
CA PRO A 169 2.95 -7.33 -3.70
C PRO A 169 4.06 -6.48 -3.06
N LYS A 170 4.72 -5.59 -3.81
CA LYS A 170 5.72 -4.67 -3.26
C LYS A 170 5.22 -3.94 -1.98
N PRO A 171 3.98 -3.41 -1.93
CA PRO A 171 3.44 -2.80 -0.71
C PRO A 171 3.36 -3.72 0.52
N ILE A 172 3.35 -5.06 0.35
CA ILE A 172 3.36 -6.03 1.46
C ILE A 172 4.80 -6.36 1.90
N VAL A 173 5.76 -6.54 0.98
CA VAL A 173 7.15 -6.82 1.36
C VAL A 173 7.89 -5.62 1.92
N ASP A 174 7.58 -4.41 1.43
CA ASP A 174 8.15 -3.16 1.97
C ASP A 174 7.88 -3.00 3.48
N ILE A 175 6.78 -3.58 3.99
CA ILE A 175 6.41 -3.57 5.40
C ILE A 175 7.54 -4.12 6.27
N ASP A 176 8.27 -5.15 5.82
CA ASP A 176 9.38 -5.74 6.59
C ASP A 176 10.52 -4.73 6.81
N HIS A 177 10.70 -3.78 5.89
CA HIS A 177 11.70 -2.71 6.01
C HIS A 177 11.28 -1.56 6.95
N PHE A 178 9.99 -1.43 7.31
CA PHE A 178 9.49 -0.30 8.12
C PHE A 178 8.64 -0.65 9.35
N ARG A 179 8.22 -1.91 9.53
CA ARG A 179 7.55 -2.38 10.76
C ARG A 179 8.44 -2.27 11.99
N PHE A 180 7.87 -2.31 13.19
CA PHE A 180 8.64 -2.59 14.41
C PHE A 180 9.34 -3.96 14.32
N ASP A 181 10.59 -4.04 14.77
CA ASP A 181 11.44 -5.23 14.63
C ASP A 181 10.88 -6.48 15.35
N ASP A 182 10.02 -6.27 16.35
CA ASP A 182 9.36 -7.26 17.20
C ASP A 182 7.89 -7.56 16.80
N PHE A 183 7.41 -7.09 15.64
CA PHE A 183 6.16 -7.53 15.03
C PHE A 183 6.43 -8.51 13.89
N GLU A 184 5.99 -9.77 13.98
CA GLU A 184 6.18 -10.72 12.88
C GLU A 184 5.08 -10.54 11.81
N LEU A 185 5.45 -9.91 10.69
CA LEU A 185 4.59 -9.73 9.51
C LEU A 185 4.23 -11.06 8.85
N PHE A 186 5.22 -11.93 8.68
CA PHE A 186 5.04 -13.26 8.09
C PHE A 186 5.01 -14.30 9.21
N VAL A 187 3.86 -14.94 9.37
CA VAL A 187 3.57 -15.98 10.36
C VAL A 187 3.21 -17.29 9.67
N THR A 188 3.27 -18.40 10.39
CA THR A 188 2.82 -19.71 9.89
C THR A 188 1.50 -20.12 10.54
N ASP A 189 0.62 -20.74 9.78
CA ASP A 189 -0.56 -21.41 10.34
C ASP A 189 -0.22 -22.76 10.99
N GLN A 190 -1.25 -23.45 11.50
CA GLN A 190 -1.12 -24.77 12.14
C GLN A 190 -0.64 -25.90 11.20
N ARG A 191 -0.60 -25.66 9.88
CA ARG A 191 -0.07 -26.57 8.85
C ARG A 191 1.37 -26.20 8.46
N GLY A 192 1.92 -25.12 9.02
CA GLY A 192 3.23 -24.57 8.66
C GLY A 192 3.20 -23.67 7.41
N LEU A 193 2.01 -23.31 6.91
CA LEU A 193 1.87 -22.53 5.67
C LEU A 193 1.97 -21.02 5.97
N PRO A 194 2.64 -20.23 5.10
CA PRO A 194 2.88 -18.82 5.35
C PRO A 194 1.62 -17.95 5.16
N VAL A 195 1.43 -17.00 6.06
CA VAL A 195 0.37 -15.98 6.05
C VAL A 195 0.97 -14.63 6.42
N ALA A 196 0.62 -13.58 5.69
CA ALA A 196 1.04 -12.20 5.94
C ALA A 196 -0.06 -11.46 6.71
N VAL A 197 0.28 -10.84 7.85
CA VAL A 197 -0.68 -10.17 8.74
C VAL A 197 -0.17 -8.82 9.24
N VAL A 198 -1.09 -7.88 9.53
CA VAL A 198 -0.80 -6.57 10.15
C VAL A 198 -1.79 -6.28 11.29
N PRO A 199 -1.46 -5.45 12.29
CA PRO A 199 -2.40 -5.04 13.33
C PRO A 199 -3.57 -4.25 12.74
N VAL A 200 -4.75 -4.28 13.38
CA VAL A 200 -5.86 -3.38 13.03
C VAL A 200 -5.87 -2.07 13.82
N SER A 201 -4.89 -1.87 14.71
CA SER A 201 -4.80 -0.69 15.57
C SER A 201 -3.33 -0.35 15.90
N PRO A 202 -3.01 0.92 16.25
CA PRO A 202 -1.64 1.31 16.59
C PRO A 202 -1.04 0.55 17.77
N ARG A 203 0.28 0.28 17.72
CA ARG A 203 1.03 -0.29 18.86
C ARG A 203 0.77 0.49 20.15
N GLY A 204 0.36 -0.22 21.20
CA GLY A 204 0.04 0.34 22.52
C GLY A 204 -1.44 0.59 22.78
N SER A 205 -2.32 0.34 21.80
CA SER A 205 -3.79 0.41 21.93
C SER A 205 -4.39 -0.59 22.94
N GLY A 206 -3.72 -1.73 23.14
CA GLY A 206 -4.29 -2.91 23.82
C GLY A 206 -5.09 -3.85 22.92
N ASP A 207 -5.31 -3.50 21.64
CA ASP A 207 -6.05 -4.31 20.67
C ASP A 207 -5.09 -5.10 19.75
N ALA A 208 -4.89 -6.37 20.09
CA ALA A 208 -4.00 -7.30 19.40
C ALA A 208 -4.69 -8.12 18.27
N ARG A 209 -5.78 -7.61 17.68
CA ARG A 209 -6.38 -8.18 16.46
C ARG A 209 -5.51 -7.91 15.23
N VAL A 210 -5.56 -8.81 14.24
CA VAL A 210 -4.78 -8.68 13.00
C VAL A 210 -5.62 -8.78 11.71
N ARG A 211 -5.36 -7.84 10.79
CA ARG A 211 -5.61 -7.88 9.34
C ARG A 211 -4.88 -9.04 8.67
N VAL A 212 -5.52 -10.09 8.17
CA VAL A 212 -4.87 -10.95 7.16
C VAL A 212 -4.77 -10.17 5.84
N LEU A 213 -3.59 -10.12 5.23
CA LEU A 213 -3.37 -9.44 3.93
C LEU A 213 -3.27 -10.43 2.77
N ALA A 214 -2.54 -11.53 2.97
CA ALA A 214 -2.34 -12.60 2.00
C ALA A 214 -2.07 -13.93 2.72
N ALA A 215 -2.54 -15.05 2.18
CA ALA A 215 -2.33 -16.39 2.72
C ALA A 215 -1.94 -17.38 1.62
N HIS A 216 -1.17 -18.41 1.97
CA HIS A 216 -0.96 -19.56 1.08
C HIS A 216 -2.31 -20.20 0.71
N PRO A 217 -2.58 -20.57 -0.57
CA PRO A 217 -3.89 -21.06 -1.00
C PRO A 217 -4.43 -22.25 -0.19
N ASP A 218 -3.57 -23.19 0.18
CA ASP A 218 -3.96 -24.36 1.00
C ASP A 218 -4.11 -24.06 2.51
N SER A 219 -4.00 -22.79 2.93
CA SER A 219 -4.24 -22.35 4.30
C SER A 219 -5.73 -22.06 4.53
N PRO A 220 -6.33 -22.46 5.66
CA PRO A 220 -7.73 -22.12 5.98
C PRO A 220 -7.97 -20.61 6.16
N TYR A 221 -6.91 -19.79 6.16
CA TYR A 221 -7.00 -18.32 6.15
C TYR A 221 -7.19 -17.75 4.74
N ALA A 222 -6.90 -18.49 3.66
CA ALA A 222 -7.10 -18.03 2.29
C ALA A 222 -8.58 -17.94 1.88
N GLU A 223 -9.42 -18.81 2.44
CA GLU A 223 -10.89 -18.74 2.31
C GLU A 223 -11.45 -17.43 2.89
N ARG A 224 -10.85 -16.91 3.98
CA ARG A 224 -11.31 -15.69 4.66
C ARG A 224 -10.97 -14.38 3.92
N LEU A 225 -10.16 -14.48 2.87
CA LEU A 225 -9.78 -13.39 1.98
C LEU A 225 -10.61 -13.39 0.67
N ALA A 226 -11.36 -14.47 0.41
CA ALA A 226 -12.11 -14.64 -0.82
C ALA A 226 -13.50 -13.97 -0.74
N SER A 227 -13.71 -12.92 -1.53
CA SER A 227 -15.04 -12.33 -1.69
C SER A 227 -15.98 -13.31 -2.41
N PRO A 228 -17.22 -13.53 -1.91
CA PRO A 228 -18.21 -14.32 -2.63
C PRO A 228 -18.72 -13.52 -3.84
N VAL A 229 -18.07 -13.69 -4.99
CA VAL A 229 -18.46 -13.08 -6.26
C VAL A 229 -19.80 -13.68 -6.71
N PRO A 230 -20.90 -12.90 -6.82
CA PRO A 230 -22.11 -13.38 -7.48
C PRO A 230 -21.79 -13.63 -8.95
N ALA A 231 -22.22 -14.77 -9.50
CA ALA A 231 -22.00 -15.08 -10.91
C ALA A 231 -22.64 -13.99 -11.80
N ALA A 232 -21.80 -13.21 -12.48
CA ALA A 232 -22.23 -12.07 -13.27
C ALA A 232 -22.64 -12.53 -14.68
N ASP A 233 -23.93 -12.82 -14.86
CA ASP A 233 -24.52 -12.95 -16.19
C ASP A 233 -24.28 -11.66 -16.99
N GLY A 234 -23.71 -11.81 -18.18
CA GLY A 234 -23.02 -10.72 -18.87
C GLY A 234 -23.92 -9.66 -19.49
N ALA A 235 -23.65 -8.38 -19.18
CA ALA A 235 -24.14 -7.23 -19.93
C ALA A 235 -23.06 -6.14 -20.03
N PRO A 236 -22.74 -5.60 -21.24
CA PRO A 236 -21.71 -4.58 -21.40
C PRO A 236 -22.24 -3.20 -21.01
N GLY A 237 -21.79 -2.69 -19.86
CA GLY A 237 -22.07 -1.33 -19.42
C GLY A 237 -21.41 -1.07 -18.06
N ALA A 238 -20.29 -0.35 -18.07
CA ALA A 238 -19.47 -0.11 -16.87
C ALA A 238 -20.19 0.80 -15.86
N LYS A 239 -21.04 0.21 -15.03
CA LYS A 239 -21.37 0.75 -13.71
C LYS A 239 -20.25 0.43 -12.74
N GLU A 240 -20.13 1.23 -11.70
CA GLU A 240 -19.17 1.00 -10.61
C GLU A 240 -19.37 -0.41 -10.05
N GLY A 241 -18.26 -1.16 -9.91
CA GLY A 241 -18.30 -2.50 -9.33
C GLY A 241 -18.87 -2.46 -7.92
N PRO A 242 -19.54 -3.54 -7.46
CA PRO A 242 -20.13 -3.56 -6.12
C PRO A 242 -19.07 -3.22 -5.07
N MET A 243 -19.37 -2.24 -4.21
CA MET A 243 -18.43 -1.81 -3.17
C MET A 243 -18.01 -3.00 -2.30
N ALA A 244 -16.71 -3.09 -2.00
CA ALA A 244 -16.19 -4.05 -1.06
C ALA A 244 -16.87 -3.85 0.31
N VAL A 245 -17.68 -4.82 0.71
CA VAL A 245 -18.19 -4.95 2.08
C VAL A 245 -17.01 -5.38 2.96
N ASP A 246 -16.95 -4.94 4.22
CA ASP A 246 -15.84 -5.38 5.08
C ASP A 246 -15.86 -6.91 5.23
N GLN A 247 -14.74 -7.55 4.91
CA GLN A 247 -14.57 -8.98 5.09
C GLN A 247 -14.35 -9.24 6.60
N ASP A 248 -15.44 -9.39 7.35
CA ASP A 248 -15.42 -9.73 8.78
C ASP A 248 -14.53 -10.96 9.07
N GLY A 249 -14.41 -11.90 8.12
CA GLY A 249 -13.53 -13.07 8.23
C GLY A 249 -12.03 -12.75 8.18
N ALA A 250 -11.62 -11.65 7.52
CA ALA A 250 -10.22 -11.29 7.35
C ALA A 250 -9.57 -10.72 8.61
N VAL A 251 -10.37 -10.26 9.59
CA VAL A 251 -9.89 -9.77 10.90
C VAL A 251 -9.88 -10.91 11.92
N LEU A 252 -8.71 -11.21 12.46
CA LEU A 252 -8.52 -12.28 13.43
C LEU A 252 -8.58 -11.75 14.88
N PRO A 253 -9.25 -12.45 15.80
CA PRO A 253 -9.28 -12.08 17.21
C PRO A 253 -7.92 -12.34 17.91
N PRO A 254 -7.64 -11.72 19.08
CA PRO A 254 -6.34 -11.84 19.76
C PRO A 254 -5.96 -13.28 20.18
N GLU A 255 -6.95 -14.16 20.34
CA GLU A 255 -6.76 -15.57 20.64
C GLU A 255 -6.44 -16.46 19.43
N ASP A 256 -6.56 -15.95 18.20
CA ASP A 256 -6.20 -16.67 16.98
C ASP A 256 -4.69 -17.00 16.97
N HIS A 257 -4.33 -18.14 16.37
CA HIS A 257 -2.94 -18.59 16.29
C HIS A 257 -2.04 -17.55 15.59
N LEU A 258 -2.52 -16.95 14.51
CA LEU A 258 -1.72 -15.99 13.73
C LEU A 258 -1.53 -14.67 14.48
N ALA A 259 -2.54 -14.20 15.22
CA ALA A 259 -2.41 -13.02 16.07
C ALA A 259 -1.34 -13.24 17.16
N ARG A 260 -1.39 -14.39 17.84
CA ARG A 260 -0.40 -14.78 18.85
C ARG A 260 1.01 -14.90 18.27
N GLU A 261 1.16 -15.49 17.09
CA GLU A 261 2.46 -15.61 16.43
C GLU A 261 3.01 -14.26 15.96
N ALA A 262 2.16 -13.33 15.52
CA ALA A 262 2.56 -11.99 15.08
C ALA A 262 3.08 -11.13 16.24
N PHE A 263 2.45 -11.24 17.41
CA PHE A 263 2.79 -10.47 18.61
C PHE A 263 3.76 -11.18 19.58
N LYS A 264 4.18 -12.44 19.34
CA LYS A 264 4.96 -13.26 20.30
C LYS A 264 6.27 -12.66 20.82
N ARG A 265 6.85 -11.67 20.11
CA ARG A 265 8.08 -10.96 20.51
C ARG A 265 7.82 -9.65 21.26
N GLN A 266 6.60 -9.10 21.22
CA GLN A 266 6.23 -7.90 21.95
C GLN A 266 5.92 -8.24 23.41
N ARG A 267 6.47 -7.47 24.34
CA ARG A 267 6.33 -7.57 25.80
C ARG A 267 6.40 -6.19 26.42
#